data_AF-A0A139H9E3-F1
#
_entry.id   AF-A0A139H9E3-F1
#
_cell.length_a   1.000
_cell.length_b   1.000
_cell.length_c   1.000
_cell.angle_alpha   90.00
_cell.angle_beta   90.00
_cell.angle_gamma   90.00
#
_symmetry.space_group_name_H-M   'P 1'
#
loop_
_entity.id
_entity.type
_entity.pdbx_description
1 polymer ?
#
loop_
_entity_poly.entity_id
_entity_poly.type
_entity_poly.pdbx_seq_one_letter_code
_entity_poly.pdbx_strand_id
1 'polypeptide(L)'
;MLQRSTRRLLPAFTRRNVAGVYSYSTHAPPATTTDNTLPANDPNPKERRSPVSSTNAMPTVAPGQDEALVEHPEAAEATRVMQAPNRATIWSRSQQPRARAMVGPRFEQTIMEDQPRPLAAIELIHQQPVRWTKERVVSCDGGGGPLGHPRIFINVDKPQICVCTYCGLPFAHEHHRKHLQSLPSTSYPLEPTGDAAQIPAADLDAGEARTGATAQYQTATGRPYEQR
;
A
#
# COMPACT_ATOMS: atom_id res chain seq x y z
N MET A 1 1.35 -47.30 -84.78
CA MET A 1 0.25 -46.62 -84.04
C MET A 1 -0.40 -47.61 -83.09
N LEU A 2 -0.04 -47.60 -81.81
CA LEU A 2 -0.77 -48.34 -80.77
C LEU A 2 -0.74 -47.51 -79.47
N GLN A 3 -1.71 -46.61 -79.31
CA GLN A 3 -2.03 -45.99 -78.02
C GLN A 3 -3.00 -46.90 -77.28
N ARG A 4 -2.51 -47.57 -76.23
CA ARG A 4 -3.36 -48.36 -75.32
C ARG A 4 -3.89 -47.44 -74.23
N SER A 5 -5.20 -47.27 -74.25
CA SER A 5 -6.03 -46.52 -73.31
C SER A 5 -5.97 -47.12 -71.91
N THR A 6 -5.63 -46.34 -70.89
CA THR A 6 -5.75 -46.72 -69.48
C THR A 6 -7.06 -46.17 -68.91
N ARG A 7 -8.05 -47.04 -68.69
CA ARG A 7 -9.27 -46.73 -67.93
C ARG A 7 -8.94 -46.80 -66.43
N ARG A 8 -9.03 -45.69 -65.72
CA ARG A 8 -9.00 -45.67 -64.24
C ARG A 8 -10.33 -46.18 -63.71
N LEU A 9 -10.28 -47.27 -62.94
CA LEU A 9 -11.40 -47.77 -62.14
C LEU A 9 -11.38 -47.03 -60.79
N LEU A 10 -12.45 -46.31 -60.48
CA LEU A 10 -12.70 -45.75 -59.14
C LEU A 10 -13.53 -46.77 -58.34
N PRO A 11 -13.13 -47.16 -57.11
CA PRO A 11 -14.00 -47.92 -56.24
C PRO A 11 -15.08 -47.01 -55.63
N ALA A 12 -16.34 -47.41 -55.77
CA ALA A 12 -17.46 -46.78 -55.09
C ALA A 12 -17.41 -47.11 -53.59
N PHE A 13 -17.00 -46.14 -52.77
CA PHE A 13 -17.17 -46.24 -51.31
C PHE A 13 -18.58 -45.82 -50.94
N THR A 14 -19.43 -46.80 -50.62
CA THR A 14 -20.71 -46.56 -49.95
C THR A 14 -20.46 -46.03 -48.54
N ARG A 15 -20.74 -44.75 -48.29
CA ARG A 15 -20.80 -44.19 -46.93
C ARG A 15 -22.01 -44.77 -46.21
N ARG A 16 -21.80 -45.70 -45.27
CA ARG A 16 -22.79 -46.00 -44.22
C ARG A 16 -22.88 -44.78 -43.31
N ASN A 17 -23.98 -44.03 -43.38
CA ASN A 17 -24.32 -43.06 -42.34
C ASN A 17 -24.72 -43.84 -41.09
N VAL A 18 -23.84 -43.92 -40.10
CA VAL A 18 -24.21 -44.28 -38.74
C VAL A 18 -24.73 -42.99 -38.10
N ALA A 19 -26.05 -42.85 -38.00
CA ALA A 19 -26.64 -41.82 -37.16
C ALA A 19 -26.31 -42.16 -35.70
N GLY A 20 -25.24 -41.58 -35.18
CA GLY A 20 -24.98 -41.55 -33.75
C GLY A 20 -26.05 -40.68 -33.09
N VAL A 21 -26.98 -41.32 -32.39
CA VAL A 21 -27.90 -40.60 -31.49
C VAL A 21 -27.05 -40.06 -30.35
N TYR A 22 -26.74 -38.76 -30.39
CA TYR A 22 -26.19 -38.06 -29.25
C TYR A 22 -27.30 -37.94 -28.20
N SER A 23 -27.30 -38.83 -27.21
CA SER A 23 -28.09 -38.65 -26.00
C SER A 23 -27.53 -37.46 -25.23
N TYR A 24 -28.21 -36.32 -25.28
CA TYR A 24 -27.88 -35.17 -24.45
C TYR A 24 -28.30 -35.51 -23.01
N SER A 25 -27.35 -35.84 -22.15
CA SER A 25 -27.59 -35.91 -20.71
C SER A 25 -27.83 -34.50 -20.19
N THR A 26 -28.99 -34.25 -19.57
CA THR A 26 -29.31 -32.99 -18.89
C THR A 26 -28.69 -32.87 -17.50
N HIS A 27 -27.84 -33.83 -17.11
CA HIS A 27 -27.04 -33.72 -15.90
C HIS A 27 -25.58 -33.47 -16.28
N ALA A 28 -25.21 -32.19 -16.28
CA ALA A 28 -23.82 -31.82 -16.13
C ALA A 28 -23.32 -32.38 -14.79
N PRO A 29 -22.20 -33.12 -14.73
CA PRO A 29 -21.58 -33.44 -13.45
C PRO A 29 -21.26 -32.12 -12.73
N PRO A 30 -21.50 -32.00 -11.42
CA PRO A 30 -21.14 -30.80 -10.70
C PRO A 30 -19.64 -30.57 -10.91
N ALA A 31 -19.26 -29.38 -11.35
CA ALA A 31 -17.87 -28.98 -11.52
C ALA A 31 -17.18 -28.95 -10.14
N THR A 32 -16.67 -30.08 -9.67
CA THR A 32 -16.04 -30.22 -8.35
C THR A 32 -14.57 -29.79 -8.33
N THR A 33 -14.17 -28.82 -9.15
CA THR A 33 -12.75 -28.37 -9.24
C THR A 33 -12.62 -26.87 -9.47
N THR A 34 -13.48 -26.07 -8.85
CA THR A 34 -13.14 -24.65 -8.65
C THR A 34 -12.70 -24.45 -7.21
N ASP A 35 -11.42 -24.11 -7.02
CA ASP A 35 -10.75 -23.93 -5.72
C ASP A 35 -11.32 -22.78 -4.87
N ASN A 36 -12.19 -21.95 -5.46
CA ASN A 36 -12.84 -20.81 -4.82
C ASN A 36 -14.36 -20.92 -4.93
N THR A 37 -14.97 -21.87 -4.21
CA THR A 37 -16.42 -21.84 -3.98
C THR A 37 -16.70 -20.84 -2.87
N LEU A 38 -17.35 -19.71 -3.19
CA LEU A 38 -17.99 -18.88 -2.15
C LEU A 38 -19.01 -19.81 -1.45
N PRO A 39 -18.86 -20.12 -0.16
CA PRO A 39 -19.80 -21.00 0.51
C PRO A 39 -21.12 -20.23 0.65
N ALA A 40 -22.12 -20.57 -0.15
CA ALA A 40 -23.49 -20.30 0.23
C ALA A 40 -23.78 -21.07 1.53
N ASN A 41 -24.58 -20.49 2.42
CA ASN A 41 -24.99 -21.04 3.71
C ASN A 41 -25.45 -22.51 3.59
N ASP A 42 -24.51 -23.45 3.73
CA ASP A 42 -24.72 -24.89 3.65
C ASP A 42 -24.76 -25.43 5.08
N PRO A 43 -25.85 -26.10 5.50
CA PRO A 43 -25.96 -26.66 6.85
C PRO A 43 -24.90 -27.74 7.14
N ASN A 44 -24.15 -28.20 6.14
CA ASN A 44 -23.03 -29.12 6.33
C ASN A 44 -21.75 -28.59 5.63
N PRO A 45 -20.96 -27.72 6.30
CA PRO A 45 -19.78 -27.13 5.70
C PRO A 45 -18.73 -28.21 5.38
N LYS A 46 -18.27 -28.23 4.12
CA LYS A 46 -17.17 -29.11 3.72
C LYS A 46 -15.85 -28.57 4.24
N GLU A 47 -15.03 -29.44 4.80
CA GLU A 47 -13.65 -29.13 5.20
C GLU A 47 -12.84 -28.69 3.97
N ARG A 48 -12.38 -27.42 3.95
CA ARG A 48 -11.49 -26.91 2.89
C ARG A 48 -10.11 -27.51 3.08
N ARG A 49 -9.66 -28.30 2.11
CA ARG A 49 -8.29 -28.82 2.07
C ARG A 49 -7.48 -27.92 1.14
N SER A 50 -6.41 -27.31 1.64
CA SER A 50 -5.51 -26.56 0.77
C SER A 50 -4.79 -27.51 -0.19
N PRO A 51 -4.58 -27.13 -1.47
CA PRO A 51 -3.83 -27.96 -2.41
C PRO A 51 -2.32 -28.03 -2.11
N VAL A 52 -1.83 -27.25 -1.14
CA VAL A 52 -0.42 -27.19 -0.75
C VAL A 52 -0.11 -28.26 0.30
N SER A 53 1.06 -28.90 0.17
CA SER A 53 1.58 -29.89 1.14
C SER A 53 1.56 -29.34 2.57
N SER A 54 1.15 -30.18 3.52
CA SER A 54 1.06 -29.87 4.95
C SER A 54 2.41 -29.64 5.64
N THR A 55 3.53 -29.86 4.95
CA THR A 55 4.86 -29.58 5.47
C THR A 55 5.10 -28.06 5.53
N ASN A 56 5.09 -27.48 6.73
CA ASN A 56 5.27 -26.04 7.03
C ASN A 56 4.09 -25.10 6.70
N ALA A 57 2.85 -25.59 6.70
CA ALA A 57 1.69 -24.71 6.62
C ALA A 57 1.59 -23.81 7.88
N MET A 58 1.77 -22.50 7.72
CA MET A 58 1.33 -21.53 8.71
C MET A 58 -0.21 -21.48 8.69
N PRO A 59 -0.88 -21.28 9.85
CA PRO A 59 -2.32 -21.11 9.86
C PRO A 59 -2.70 -19.84 9.08
N THR A 60 -3.24 -20.02 7.88
CA THR A 60 -3.84 -18.93 7.10
C THR A 60 -5.25 -18.70 7.62
N VAL A 61 -5.37 -18.08 8.80
CA VAL A 61 -6.67 -17.55 9.23
C VAL A 61 -6.84 -16.24 8.46
N ALA A 62 -7.57 -16.27 7.35
CA ALA A 62 -8.00 -14.99 6.79
C ALA A 62 -9.02 -14.41 7.78
N PRO A 63 -8.86 -13.15 8.23
CA PRO A 63 -9.85 -12.54 9.12
C PRO A 63 -11.22 -12.57 8.41
N GLY A 64 -12.25 -13.05 9.12
CA GLY A 64 -13.63 -13.10 8.61
C GLY A 64 -14.11 -14.43 8.01
N GLN A 65 -13.41 -15.56 8.20
CA GLN A 65 -13.83 -16.86 7.65
C GLN A 65 -14.88 -17.61 8.49
N ASP A 66 -14.92 -17.39 9.81
CA ASP A 66 -15.79 -18.14 10.75
C ASP A 66 -16.80 -17.26 11.51
N GLU A 67 -16.67 -15.93 11.44
CA GLU A 67 -17.56 -14.99 12.14
C GLU A 67 -18.53 -14.35 11.16
N ALA A 68 -19.78 -14.17 11.58
CA ALA A 68 -20.79 -13.52 10.74
C ALA A 68 -20.34 -12.09 10.40
N LEU A 69 -20.28 -11.77 9.11
CA LEU A 69 -19.86 -10.48 8.59
C LEU A 69 -20.95 -9.41 8.86
N VAL A 70 -21.06 -9.02 10.13
CA VAL A 70 -22.03 -8.08 10.66
C VAL A 70 -21.26 -6.94 11.30
N GLU A 71 -21.44 -5.72 10.80
CA GLU A 71 -20.83 -4.54 11.41
C GLU A 71 -21.56 -4.10 12.68
N HIS A 72 -20.82 -3.58 13.65
CA HIS A 72 -21.41 -2.87 14.78
C HIS A 72 -21.77 -1.45 14.35
N PRO A 73 -23.04 -1.01 14.45
CA PRO A 73 -23.48 0.27 13.88
C PRO A 73 -22.79 1.48 14.50
N GLU A 74 -22.47 1.43 15.81
CA GLU A 74 -21.76 2.51 16.51
C GLU A 74 -20.31 2.66 16.02
N ALA A 75 -19.60 1.54 15.85
CA ALA A 75 -18.22 1.52 15.34
C ALA A 75 -18.16 1.94 13.87
N ALA A 76 -19.14 1.50 13.08
CA ALA A 76 -19.32 1.91 11.70
C ALA A 76 -19.55 3.42 11.59
N GLU A 77 -20.39 4.01 12.45
CA GLU A 77 -20.64 5.45 12.46
C GLU A 77 -19.41 6.25 12.91
N ALA A 78 -18.68 5.81 13.94
CA ALA A 78 -17.43 6.45 14.36
C ALA A 78 -16.41 6.46 13.21
N THR A 79 -16.24 5.32 12.54
CA THR A 79 -15.42 5.18 11.35
C THR A 79 -15.95 6.01 10.18
N ARG A 80 -17.28 6.17 10.08
CA ARG A 80 -17.95 6.98 9.06
C ARG A 80 -17.56 8.45 9.15
N VAL A 81 -17.58 8.98 10.37
CA VAL A 81 -17.42 10.39 10.68
C VAL A 81 -15.95 10.82 10.66
N MET A 82 -15.05 10.02 11.21
CA MET A 82 -13.62 10.37 11.27
C MET A 82 -12.97 10.36 9.88
N GLN A 83 -12.29 11.46 9.51
CA GLN A 83 -11.64 11.57 8.21
C GLN A 83 -10.56 10.49 7.97
N ALA A 84 -9.77 10.19 9.00
CA ALA A 84 -8.77 9.13 9.06
C ALA A 84 -8.71 8.55 10.49
N PRO A 85 -8.12 7.37 10.71
CA PRO A 85 -8.09 6.75 12.04
C PRO A 85 -7.39 7.61 13.10
N ASN A 86 -6.40 8.39 12.67
CA ASN A 86 -5.61 9.30 13.51
C ASN A 86 -6.07 10.77 13.43
N ARG A 87 -7.07 11.11 12.60
CA ARG A 87 -7.50 12.51 12.40
C ARG A 87 -8.98 12.62 12.07
N ALA A 88 -9.72 13.39 12.86
CA ALA A 88 -11.16 13.59 12.65
C ALA A 88 -11.48 14.62 11.54
N THR A 89 -10.69 15.69 11.42
CA THR A 89 -11.00 16.86 10.57
C THR A 89 -10.32 16.82 9.21
N ILE A 90 -10.83 17.63 8.27
CA ILE A 90 -10.20 17.85 6.97
C ILE A 90 -8.87 18.61 7.11
N TRP A 91 -8.01 18.51 6.10
CA TRP A 91 -6.70 19.18 6.04
C TRP A 91 -6.48 19.96 4.74
N SER A 92 -7.48 20.03 3.86
CA SER A 92 -7.47 20.93 2.71
C SER A 92 -8.83 21.58 2.50
N ARG A 93 -8.84 22.78 1.92
CA ARG A 93 -10.07 23.55 1.71
C ARG A 93 -11.06 22.86 0.76
N SER A 94 -10.57 22.12 -0.22
CA SER A 94 -11.39 21.40 -1.21
C SER A 94 -11.78 19.99 -0.77
N GLN A 95 -11.23 19.48 0.33
CA GLN A 95 -11.55 18.15 0.83
C GLN A 95 -12.97 18.09 1.40
N GLN A 96 -13.75 17.11 0.95
CA GLN A 96 -15.06 16.82 1.53
C GLN A 96 -14.90 16.05 2.85
N PRO A 97 -15.60 16.45 3.93
CA PRO A 97 -15.67 15.67 5.16
C PRO A 97 -16.24 14.28 4.89
N ARG A 98 -15.63 13.25 5.51
CA ARG A 98 -16.00 11.85 5.30
C ARG A 98 -17.47 11.56 5.65
N ALA A 99 -17.99 12.20 6.71
CA ALA A 99 -19.39 12.12 7.10
C ALA A 99 -20.38 12.50 5.98
N ARG A 100 -19.97 13.35 5.02
CA ARG A 100 -20.77 13.72 3.85
C ARG A 100 -20.45 12.87 2.61
N ALA A 101 -19.20 12.47 2.45
CA ALA A 101 -18.75 11.69 1.30
C ALA A 101 -19.24 10.23 1.34
N MET A 102 -19.39 9.66 2.53
CA MET A 102 -19.76 8.26 2.78
C MET A 102 -21.26 8.12 3.11
N VAL A 103 -22.10 8.82 2.36
CA VAL A 103 -23.57 8.78 2.47
C VAL A 103 -24.16 8.48 1.10
N GLY A 104 -25.25 7.70 1.09
CA GLY A 104 -26.06 7.44 -0.10
C GLY A 104 -26.19 5.95 -0.42
N PRO A 105 -26.93 5.60 -1.49
CA PRO A 105 -27.32 4.22 -1.80
C PRO A 105 -26.15 3.25 -1.99
N ARG A 106 -24.96 3.77 -2.32
CA ARG A 106 -23.75 2.95 -2.49
C ARG A 106 -23.14 2.46 -1.18
N PHE A 107 -23.51 3.04 -0.04
CA PHE A 107 -22.92 2.75 1.27
C PHE A 107 -23.90 2.13 2.27
N GLU A 108 -25.17 1.92 1.89
CA GLU A 108 -26.22 1.42 2.80
C GLU A 108 -26.04 -0.06 3.18
N GLN A 109 -25.48 -0.87 2.27
CA GLN A 109 -25.18 -2.29 2.48
C GLN A 109 -23.67 -2.55 2.40
N THR A 110 -22.87 -1.57 2.83
CA THR A 110 -21.41 -1.65 2.78
C THR A 110 -20.85 -1.62 4.18
N ILE A 111 -20.04 -2.61 4.52
CA ILE A 111 -19.37 -2.69 5.82
C ILE A 111 -18.29 -1.62 5.86
N MET A 112 -18.43 -0.70 6.81
CA MET A 112 -17.58 0.49 6.90
C MET A 112 -16.14 0.16 7.32
N GLU A 113 -15.94 -0.95 8.02
CA GLU A 113 -14.65 -1.41 8.56
C GLU A 113 -13.69 -1.85 7.44
N ASP A 114 -14.22 -2.49 6.39
CA ASP A 114 -13.46 -2.99 5.25
C ASP A 114 -13.15 -1.91 4.20
N GLN A 115 -13.73 -0.71 4.35
CA GLN A 115 -13.49 0.37 3.41
C GLN A 115 -12.08 0.96 3.58
N PRO A 116 -11.38 1.29 2.47
CA PRO A 116 -10.04 1.87 2.54
C PRO A 116 -10.00 3.11 3.44
N ARG A 117 -9.20 3.02 4.51
CA ARG A 117 -9.05 4.09 5.50
C ARG A 117 -7.58 4.22 5.94
N PRO A 118 -6.70 4.77 5.08
CA PRO A 118 -5.30 4.97 5.43
C PRO A 118 -5.15 6.02 6.53
N LEU A 119 -4.02 5.95 7.25
CA LEU A 119 -3.62 6.98 8.20
C LEU A 119 -3.35 8.31 7.48
N ALA A 120 -3.72 9.41 8.12
CA ALA A 120 -3.42 10.74 7.62
C ALA A 120 -1.92 11.04 7.84
N ALA A 121 -1.19 11.20 6.74
CA ALA A 121 0.25 11.47 6.76
C ALA A 121 0.62 12.78 7.48
N ILE A 122 -0.30 13.75 7.56
CA ILE A 122 -0.10 14.99 8.30
C ILE A 122 0.19 14.72 9.78
N GLU A 123 -0.55 13.84 10.45
CA GLU A 123 -0.27 13.57 11.87
C GLU A 123 1.03 12.77 12.03
N LEU A 124 1.31 11.86 11.10
CA LEU A 124 2.52 11.03 11.14
C LEU A 124 3.81 11.85 10.95
N ILE A 125 3.79 12.87 10.09
CA ILE A 125 4.97 13.73 9.91
C ILE A 125 5.17 14.67 11.11
N HIS A 126 4.09 15.11 11.75
CA HIS A 126 4.14 15.94 12.95
C HIS A 126 4.63 15.16 14.19
N GLN A 127 4.63 13.83 14.15
CA GLN A 127 5.27 12.99 15.17
C GLN A 127 6.79 12.91 15.00
N GLN A 128 7.35 13.26 13.82
CA GLN A 128 8.80 13.20 13.61
C GLN A 128 9.54 14.28 14.41
N PRO A 129 10.65 13.94 15.08
CA PRO A 129 11.43 14.93 15.81
C PRO A 129 12.19 15.86 14.87
N VAL A 130 12.44 17.09 15.35
CA VAL A 130 13.29 18.07 14.68
C VAL A 130 14.72 17.56 14.59
N ARG A 131 15.29 17.61 13.39
CA ARG A 131 16.68 17.24 13.13
C ARG A 131 17.58 18.45 13.30
N TRP A 132 18.46 18.38 14.29
CA TRP A 132 19.39 19.46 14.61
C TRP A 132 20.64 19.38 13.74
N THR A 133 21.03 20.50 13.16
CA THR A 133 22.24 20.60 12.35
C THR A 133 23.12 21.77 12.81
N LYS A 134 24.43 21.59 12.65
CA LYS A 134 25.45 22.65 12.88
C LYS A 134 25.70 23.49 11.63
N GLU A 135 25.29 22.98 10.48
CA GLU A 135 25.46 23.65 9.19
C GLU A 135 24.31 24.59 8.90
N ARG A 136 24.64 25.66 8.19
CA ARG A 136 23.72 26.71 7.73
C ARG A 136 22.72 26.23 6.67
N VAL A 137 23.15 25.29 5.84
CA VAL A 137 22.36 24.74 4.73
C VAL A 137 22.38 23.23 4.85
N VAL A 138 21.20 22.61 4.86
CA VAL A 138 21.04 21.16 4.98
C VAL A 138 20.62 20.60 3.64
N SER A 139 21.18 19.45 3.25
CA SER A 139 20.68 18.70 2.11
C SER A 139 19.73 17.59 2.50
N CYS A 140 18.61 17.48 1.79
CA CYS A 140 17.65 16.39 1.97
C CYS A 140 17.35 15.73 0.62
N ASP A 141 17.47 14.41 0.58
CA ASP A 141 17.17 13.52 -0.56
C ASP A 141 16.06 12.51 -0.22
N GLY A 142 15.50 12.55 1.00
CA GLY A 142 14.47 11.63 1.45
C GLY A 142 14.99 10.25 1.90
N GLY A 143 16.32 10.03 1.88
CA GLY A 143 16.94 8.75 2.22
C GLY A 143 16.91 7.74 1.06
N GLY A 144 17.78 6.73 1.14
CA GLY A 144 17.85 5.67 0.12
C GLY A 144 18.36 6.11 -1.26
N GLY A 145 18.99 7.29 -1.37
CA GLY A 145 19.58 7.81 -2.60
C GLY A 145 18.54 7.97 -3.73
N PRO A 146 18.60 7.18 -4.82
CA PRO A 146 17.65 7.29 -5.93
C PRO A 146 16.21 6.86 -5.58
N LEU A 147 16.00 6.18 -4.45
CA LEU A 147 14.65 5.77 -4.01
C LEU A 147 13.89 6.89 -3.28
N GLY A 148 14.57 8.00 -2.95
CA GLY A 148 13.97 9.16 -2.32
C GLY A 148 13.45 10.20 -3.31
N HIS A 149 13.57 11.47 -2.96
CA HIS A 149 13.19 12.61 -3.82
C HIS A 149 14.43 13.34 -4.35
N PRO A 150 14.28 14.24 -5.35
CA PRO A 150 15.40 15.06 -5.82
C PRO A 150 16.06 15.81 -4.66
N ARG A 151 17.39 15.78 -4.58
CA ARG A 151 18.11 16.47 -3.52
C ARG A 151 17.79 17.95 -3.55
N ILE A 152 17.35 18.47 -2.42
CA ILE A 152 17.19 19.90 -2.19
C ILE A 152 18.11 20.39 -1.09
N PHE A 153 18.38 21.68 -1.11
CA PHE A 153 19.16 22.39 -0.10
C PHE A 153 18.24 23.34 0.65
N ILE A 154 18.16 23.19 1.97
CA ILE A 154 17.24 23.90 2.85
C ILE A 154 18.07 24.84 3.72
N ASN A 155 17.72 26.12 3.73
CA ASN A 155 18.37 27.10 4.59
C ASN A 155 17.76 27.04 6.00
N VAL A 156 18.61 26.82 7.03
CA VAL A 156 18.22 26.75 8.45
C VAL A 156 18.71 27.95 9.27
N ASP A 157 19.14 29.04 8.60
CA ASP A 157 19.55 30.31 9.22
C ASP A 157 18.50 30.96 10.13
N LYS A 158 17.23 30.74 9.82
CA LYS A 158 16.15 31.43 10.52
C LYS A 158 15.93 30.74 11.88
N PRO A 159 15.51 31.47 12.91
CA PRO A 159 15.16 30.89 14.22
C PRO A 159 13.79 30.20 14.16
N GLN A 160 13.58 29.33 13.18
CA GLN A 160 12.35 28.60 12.93
C GLN A 160 12.69 27.19 12.46
N ILE A 161 11.73 26.27 12.61
CA ILE A 161 11.85 24.93 12.05
C ILE A 161 11.63 25.04 10.54
N CYS A 162 12.61 24.60 9.76
CA CYS A 162 12.57 24.62 8.30
C CYS A 162 12.28 23.20 7.80
N VAL A 163 11.25 23.06 6.96
CA VAL A 163 10.77 21.75 6.52
C VAL A 163 11.21 21.43 5.10
N CYS A 164 11.50 20.16 4.83
CA CYS A 164 11.69 19.68 3.46
C CYS A 164 10.36 19.74 2.69
N THR A 165 10.36 20.28 1.47
CA THR A 165 9.16 20.41 0.65
C THR A 165 8.64 19.08 0.09
N TYR A 166 9.45 18.03 0.11
CA TYR A 166 9.09 16.70 -0.37
C TYR A 166 8.65 15.79 0.76
N CYS A 167 9.57 15.43 1.66
CA CYS A 167 9.27 14.52 2.78
C CYS A 167 8.54 15.19 3.95
N GLY A 168 8.56 16.51 4.07
CA GLY A 168 8.04 17.21 5.25
C GLY A 168 8.91 17.08 6.50
N LEU A 169 10.10 16.48 6.41
CA LEU A 169 11.01 16.32 7.54
C LEU A 169 11.45 17.69 8.09
N PRO A 170 11.39 17.88 9.42
CA PRO A 170 11.77 19.13 10.06
C PRO A 170 13.28 19.21 10.35
N PHE A 171 13.89 20.34 10.02
CA PHE A 171 15.29 20.68 10.28
C PHE A 171 15.39 22.01 11.04
N ALA A 172 16.36 22.12 11.95
CA ALA A 172 16.67 23.38 12.63
C ALA A 172 18.15 23.47 12.98
N HIS A 173 18.65 24.71 13.03
CA HIS A 173 20.03 24.96 13.40
C HIS A 173 20.21 24.91 14.93
N GLU A 174 21.28 24.26 15.41
CA GLU A 174 21.57 24.09 16.85
C GLU A 174 21.66 25.43 17.60
N HIS A 175 22.21 26.46 16.96
CA HIS A 175 22.26 27.83 17.49
C HIS A 175 20.90 28.38 17.95
N HIS A 176 19.81 28.00 17.28
CA HIS A 176 18.46 28.46 17.59
C HIS A 176 17.71 27.55 18.56
N ARG A 177 18.35 26.49 19.09
CA ARG A 177 17.71 25.51 19.98
C ARG A 177 17.09 26.16 21.23
N LYS A 178 17.81 27.08 21.89
CA LYS A 178 17.30 27.79 23.07
C LYS A 178 16.06 28.63 22.76
N HIS A 179 16.04 29.28 21.59
CA HIS A 179 14.89 30.06 21.16
C HIS A 179 13.68 29.18 20.88
N LEU A 180 13.87 28.08 20.14
CA LEU A 180 12.79 27.15 19.82
C LEU A 180 12.23 26.46 21.07
N GLN A 181 13.07 26.14 22.05
CA GLN A 181 12.66 25.62 23.35
C GLN A 181 11.90 26.64 24.21
N SER A 182 12.15 27.94 24.02
CA SER A 182 11.43 29.00 24.76
C SER A 182 10.02 29.26 24.23
N LEU A 183 9.69 28.79 23.03
CA LEU A 183 8.37 28.96 22.45
C LEU A 183 7.33 28.11 23.21
N PRO A 184 6.10 28.62 23.42
CA PRO A 184 5.07 27.92 24.18
C PRO A 184 4.62 26.62 23.50
N SER A 185 4.68 26.57 22.17
CA SER A 185 4.42 25.37 21.38
C SER A 185 5.20 25.42 20.06
N THR A 186 5.72 24.27 19.64
CA THR A 186 6.34 24.08 18.33
C THR A 186 5.47 23.16 17.47
N SER A 187 5.55 23.29 16.14
CA SER A 187 4.78 22.43 15.23
C SER A 187 5.26 20.98 15.21
N TYR A 188 6.53 20.74 15.52
CA TYR A 188 7.16 19.42 15.60
C TYR A 188 7.80 19.22 16.98
N PRO A 189 7.89 17.98 17.48
CA PRO A 189 8.59 17.67 18.73
C PRO A 189 10.09 17.94 18.58
N LEU A 190 10.69 18.59 19.58
CA LEU A 190 12.12 18.95 19.54
C LEU A 190 13.04 17.78 19.88
N GLU A 191 12.53 16.80 20.63
CA GLU A 191 13.23 15.60 21.06
C GLU A 191 12.45 14.35 20.59
N PRO A 192 13.12 13.21 20.35
CA PRO A 192 12.44 11.95 20.04
C PRO A 192 11.50 11.52 21.17
N THR A 193 10.28 11.12 20.81
CA THR A 193 9.23 10.70 21.77
C THR A 193 9.17 9.18 21.92
N GLY A 194 9.77 8.44 20.98
CA GLY A 194 9.74 6.97 20.95
C GLY A 194 8.46 6.39 20.32
N ASP A 195 7.67 7.21 19.63
CA ASP A 195 6.47 6.75 18.95
C ASP A 195 6.81 5.81 17.80
N ALA A 196 5.98 4.79 17.56
CA ALA A 196 6.22 3.78 16.52
C ALA A 196 6.28 4.37 15.10
N ALA A 197 5.70 5.55 14.87
CA ALA A 197 5.78 6.26 13.60
C ALA A 197 7.11 7.00 13.40
N GLN A 198 7.87 7.26 14.47
CA GLN A 198 9.15 7.96 14.40
C GLN A 198 10.18 7.09 13.69
N ILE A 199 10.97 7.73 12.84
CA ILE A 199 12.16 7.10 12.29
C ILE A 199 13.10 6.77 13.47
N PRO A 200 13.68 5.55 13.56
CA PRO A 200 14.54 5.17 14.66
C PRO A 200 15.66 6.19 14.90
N ALA A 201 15.96 6.47 16.17
CA ALA A 201 17.02 7.42 16.53
C ALA A 201 18.38 7.10 15.89
N ALA A 202 18.68 5.83 15.61
CA ALA A 202 19.89 5.43 14.89
C ALA A 202 19.97 6.02 13.46
N ASP A 203 18.82 6.16 12.78
CA ASP A 203 18.74 6.77 11.44
C ASP A 203 18.69 8.30 11.52
N LEU A 204 18.43 8.85 12.71
CA LEU A 204 18.48 10.28 13.02
C LEU A 204 19.90 10.73 13.45
N ASP A 205 20.56 9.95 14.31
CA ASP A 205 21.76 10.30 15.11
C ASP A 205 23.03 9.51 14.72
N ALA A 206 23.05 8.78 13.61
CA ALA A 206 24.28 8.20 13.06
C ALA A 206 25.26 9.29 12.57
N GLY A 207 25.85 10.03 13.52
CA GLY A 207 27.08 10.83 13.44
C GLY A 207 27.12 12.01 12.47
N GLU A 208 26.15 12.15 11.57
CA GLU A 208 26.17 13.04 10.42
C GLU A 208 24.78 12.97 9.76
N ALA A 209 23.69 13.29 10.46
CA ALA A 209 22.32 13.44 9.91
C ALA A 209 22.02 12.62 8.62
N ARG A 210 22.19 11.28 8.65
CA ARG A 210 22.27 10.45 7.43
C ARG A 210 20.95 10.16 6.70
N THR A 211 19.84 10.78 7.08
CA THR A 211 18.67 10.93 6.18
C THR A 211 18.76 12.24 5.36
N GLY A 212 19.97 12.59 4.92
CA GLY A 212 20.27 13.82 4.17
C GLY A 212 21.77 14.03 3.90
N ALA A 213 22.36 13.21 3.03
CA ALA A 213 23.58 13.51 2.25
C ALA A 213 24.79 14.24 2.90
N THR A 214 25.23 13.82 4.09
CA THR A 214 26.66 13.92 4.51
C THR A 214 27.48 12.71 4.06
N ALA A 215 26.83 11.64 3.58
CA ALA A 215 27.52 10.64 2.78
C ALA A 215 28.06 11.33 1.52
N GLN A 216 29.38 11.38 1.37
CA GLN A 216 30.01 11.77 0.11
C GLN A 216 29.33 10.99 -1.01
N TYR A 217 28.78 11.71 -1.99
CA TYR A 217 28.17 11.08 -3.15
C TYR A 217 29.11 9.99 -3.67
N GLN A 218 28.57 8.81 -3.87
CA GLN A 218 29.25 7.81 -4.67
C GLN A 218 28.61 7.92 -6.05
N THR A 219 29.37 8.35 -7.06
CA THR A 219 29.08 7.96 -8.44
C THR A 219 28.94 6.43 -8.50
N ALA A 220 28.50 5.86 -9.64
CA ALA A 220 28.64 4.40 -9.85
C ALA A 220 30.08 3.88 -9.61
N THR A 221 31.06 4.80 -9.56
CA THR A 221 32.48 4.59 -9.28
C THR A 221 32.92 4.97 -7.84
N GLY A 222 32.00 5.30 -6.93
CA GLY A 222 32.32 5.59 -5.53
C GLY A 222 32.87 6.99 -5.24
N ARG A 223 32.89 7.91 -6.22
CA ARG A 223 33.52 9.23 -6.09
C ARG A 223 32.52 10.36 -5.78
N PRO A 224 32.90 11.36 -4.96
CA PRO A 224 32.09 12.55 -4.71
C PRO A 224 31.72 13.27 -6.00
N TYR A 225 30.46 13.70 -6.11
CA TYR A 225 30.02 14.59 -7.17
C TYR A 225 30.66 15.97 -6.90
N GLU A 226 31.57 16.39 -7.77
CA GLU A 226 32.13 17.73 -7.73
C GLU A 226 31.03 18.73 -8.10
N GLN A 227 30.82 19.74 -7.26
CA GLN A 227 29.98 20.89 -7.59
C GLN A 227 30.71 21.69 -8.66
N ARG A 228 30.13 21.78 -9.87
CA ARG A 228 30.58 22.70 -10.91
C ARG A 228 30.10 24.12 -10.64
#